data_AF-A0AAP6EKB0-F1
#
_entry.id   AF-A0AAP6EKB0-F1
#
_cell.length_a   1.000
_cell.length_b   1.000
_cell.length_c   1.000
_cell.angle_alpha   90.00
_cell.angle_beta   90.00
_cell.angle_gamma   90.00
#
_symmetry.space_group_name_H-M   'P 1'
#
loop_
_entity.id
_entity.type
_entity.pdbx_description
1 polymer ?
#
loop_
_entity_poly.entity_id
_entity_poly.type
_entity_poly.pdbx_seq_one_letter_code
_entity_poly.pdbx_strand_id
1 'polypeptide(L)'
;MRHAIARAIFACLHILLTLALPASGQRRKPPAAAVPAPPQPYVSPWSRPWTGPTKEEAAEFFRQQAEYELQAEYELQQERQLAAAYATLGIDYPYTFPDAPFSAEDFETHV
;
A
#
# COMPACT_ATOMS: atom_id res chain seq x y z
N MET A 1 -33.16 -53.16 49.58
CA MET A 1 -32.36 -53.45 48.36
C MET A 1 -32.08 -52.21 47.50
N ARG A 2 -33.06 -51.36 47.16
CA ARG A 2 -32.88 -50.17 46.29
C ARG A 2 -31.79 -49.18 46.78
N HIS A 3 -31.66 -48.98 48.08
CA HIS A 3 -30.63 -48.11 48.67
C HIS A 3 -29.20 -48.68 48.57
N ALA A 4 -29.05 -50.01 48.52
CA ALA A 4 -27.74 -50.64 48.35
C ALA A 4 -27.24 -50.47 46.91
N ILE A 5 -28.15 -50.64 45.94
CA ILE A 5 -27.87 -50.42 44.51
C ILE A 5 -27.49 -48.95 44.27
N ALA A 6 -28.24 -48.00 44.83
CA ALA A 6 -27.93 -46.58 44.69
C ALA A 6 -26.54 -46.21 45.24
N ARG A 7 -26.15 -46.76 46.40
CA ARG A 7 -24.83 -46.53 46.99
C ARG A 7 -23.70 -47.15 46.16
N ALA A 8 -23.92 -48.34 45.62
CA ALA A 8 -22.95 -49.01 44.76
C ALA A 8 -22.71 -48.21 43.46
N ILE A 9 -23.77 -47.69 42.84
CA ILE A 9 -23.68 -46.86 41.63
C ILE A 9 -22.92 -45.56 41.93
N PHE A 10 -23.24 -44.86 43.02
CA PHE A 10 -22.54 -43.63 43.41
C PHE A 10 -21.05 -43.87 43.69
N ALA A 11 -20.72 -44.97 44.36
CA ALA A 11 -19.32 -45.33 44.64
C ALA A 11 -18.55 -45.60 43.34
N CYS A 12 -19.13 -46.36 42.41
CA CYS A 12 -18.54 -46.62 41.10
C CYS A 12 -18.34 -45.33 40.29
N LEU A 13 -19.35 -44.45 40.26
CA LEU A 13 -19.27 -43.17 39.54
C LEU A 13 -18.17 -42.28 40.12
N HIS A 14 -18.05 -42.21 41.44
CA HIS A 14 -17.01 -41.43 42.10
C HIS A 14 -15.62 -41.96 41.76
N ILE A 15 -15.41 -43.28 41.80
CA ILE A 15 -14.13 -43.90 41.43
C ILE A 15 -13.78 -43.60 39.97
N LEU A 16 -14.73 -43.77 39.05
CA LEU A 16 -14.54 -43.46 37.63
C LEU A 16 -14.21 -41.99 37.41
N LEU A 17 -14.90 -41.06 38.08
CA LEU A 17 -14.60 -39.63 37.99
C LEU A 17 -13.21 -39.31 38.53
N THR A 18 -12.79 -39.91 39.65
CA THR A 18 -11.44 -39.69 40.19
C THR A 18 -10.32 -40.28 39.33
N LEU A 19 -10.58 -41.37 38.60
CA LEU A 19 -9.61 -41.95 37.66
C LEU A 19 -9.57 -41.20 36.32
N ALA A 20 -10.73 -40.78 35.81
CA ALA A 20 -10.86 -40.16 34.50
C ALA A 20 -10.50 -38.67 34.52
N LEU A 21 -10.74 -37.97 35.64
CA LEU A 21 -10.30 -36.59 35.78
C LEU A 21 -8.88 -36.59 36.35
N PRO A 22 -7.86 -36.15 35.57
CA PRO A 22 -6.52 -35.99 36.11
C PRO A 22 -6.61 -35.04 37.30
N ALA A 23 -6.04 -35.50 38.41
CA ALA A 23 -6.04 -34.84 39.70
C ALA A 23 -5.90 -33.32 39.56
N SER A 24 -6.76 -32.62 40.29
CA SER A 24 -6.73 -31.17 40.58
C SER A 24 -5.43 -30.53 40.14
N GLY A 25 -5.47 -29.82 39.01
CA GLY A 25 -4.31 -29.08 38.52
C GLY A 25 -3.77 -28.22 39.65
N GLN A 26 -2.63 -28.61 40.21
CA GLN A 26 -1.78 -27.70 40.95
C GLN A 26 -1.53 -26.55 39.99
N ARG A 27 -2.22 -25.41 40.20
CA ARG A 27 -1.85 -24.15 39.58
C ARG A 27 -0.42 -23.92 40.03
N ARG A 28 0.55 -24.30 39.19
CA ARG A 28 1.88 -23.73 39.27
C ARG A 28 1.65 -22.24 39.28
N LYS A 29 2.07 -21.57 40.36
CA LYS A 29 2.14 -20.11 40.39
C LYS A 29 2.93 -19.73 39.13
N PRO A 30 2.32 -19.05 38.14
CA PRO A 30 3.11 -18.61 37.00
C PRO A 30 4.27 -17.79 37.58
N PRO A 31 5.50 -17.89 37.03
CA PRO A 31 6.53 -16.92 37.36
C PRO A 31 5.90 -15.54 37.17
N ALA A 32 6.21 -14.59 38.07
CA ALA A 32 5.71 -13.23 37.93
C ALA A 32 6.04 -12.77 36.50
N ALA A 33 5.02 -12.71 35.65
CA ALA A 33 5.19 -12.23 34.30
C ALA A 33 5.70 -10.80 34.47
N ALA A 34 6.82 -10.49 33.82
CA ALA A 34 7.24 -9.11 33.68
C ALA A 34 6.01 -8.34 33.21
N VAL A 35 5.65 -7.28 33.94
CA VAL A 35 4.54 -6.41 33.57
C VAL A 35 4.79 -6.02 32.11
N PRO A 36 3.93 -6.42 31.15
CA PRO A 36 4.10 -5.97 29.79
C PRO A 36 4.08 -4.44 29.87
N ALA A 37 5.07 -3.80 29.23
CA ALA A 37 5.11 -2.35 29.14
C ALA A 37 3.71 -1.86 28.75
N PRO A 38 3.21 -0.76 29.36
CA PRO A 38 1.88 -0.26 29.08
C PRO A 38 1.71 -0.17 27.55
N PRO A 39 0.59 -0.66 26.98
CA PRO A 39 0.37 -0.57 25.55
C PRO A 39 0.51 0.90 25.16
N GLN A 40 1.30 1.15 24.10
CA GLN A 40 1.40 2.50 23.53
C GLN A 40 -0.03 3.03 23.33
N PRO A 41 -0.33 4.26 23.76
CA PRO A 41 -1.67 4.80 23.62
C PRO A 41 -2.06 4.76 22.14
N TYR A 42 -3.20 4.12 21.83
CA TYR A 42 -3.75 4.12 20.48
C TYR A 42 -4.14 5.54 20.11
N VAL A 43 -3.39 6.15 19.18
CA VAL A 43 -3.72 7.45 18.62
C VAL A 43 -4.51 7.19 17.33
N SER A 44 -5.79 7.56 17.33
CA SER A 44 -6.64 7.43 16.14
C SER A 44 -6.04 8.28 15.01
N PRO A 45 -5.87 7.74 13.79
CA PRO A 45 -5.45 8.54 12.63
C PRO A 45 -6.37 9.75 12.40
N TRP A 46 -7.64 9.62 12.77
CA TRP A 46 -8.67 10.66 12.66
C TRP A 46 -8.63 11.71 13.78
N SER A 47 -7.79 11.51 14.80
CA SER A 47 -7.60 12.49 15.89
C SER A 47 -6.54 13.54 15.58
N ARG A 48 -5.78 13.36 14.48
CA ARG A 48 -4.79 14.33 14.02
C ARG A 48 -5.46 15.34 13.08
N PRO A 49 -5.13 16.65 13.20
CA PRO A 49 -5.49 17.61 12.17
C PRO A 49 -4.89 17.16 10.84
N TRP A 50 -5.63 17.34 9.75
CA TRP A 50 -5.13 17.00 8.41
C TRP A 50 -3.89 17.84 8.09
N THR A 51 -2.74 17.19 7.96
CA THR A 51 -1.52 17.84 7.49
C THR A 51 -1.58 17.90 5.97
N GLY A 52 -1.98 19.05 5.43
CA GLY A 52 -1.93 19.35 4.00
C GLY A 52 -0.79 20.33 3.68
N PRO A 53 -0.46 20.50 2.39
CA PRO A 53 0.45 21.54 1.96
C PRO A 53 -0.07 22.91 2.42
N THR A 54 0.85 23.81 2.74
CA THR A 54 0.48 25.20 3.00
C THR A 54 -0.08 25.83 1.72
N LYS A 55 -0.78 26.97 1.85
CA LYS A 55 -1.34 27.67 0.70
C LYS A 55 -0.24 28.08 -0.27
N GLU A 56 0.89 28.50 0.27
CA GLU A 56 2.08 28.93 -0.45
C GLU A 56 2.68 27.76 -1.23
N GLU A 57 2.85 26.61 -0.59
CA GLU A 57 3.32 25.37 -1.24
C GLU A 57 2.38 24.95 -2.38
N ALA A 58 1.07 24.93 -2.13
CA ALA A 58 0.09 24.59 -3.16
C ALA A 58 0.15 25.55 -4.36
N ALA A 59 0.31 26.85 -4.12
CA ALA A 59 0.44 27.85 -5.17
C ALA A 59 1.76 27.70 -5.96
N GLU A 60 2.84 27.25 -5.33
CA GLU A 60 4.10 26.91 -6.01
C GLU A 60 3.93 25.71 -6.93
N PHE A 61 3.28 24.64 -6.46
CA PHE A 61 2.99 23.48 -7.30
C PHE A 61 2.21 23.85 -8.57
N PHE A 62 1.16 24.67 -8.45
CA PHE A 62 0.39 25.08 -9.62
C PHE A 62 1.19 25.98 -10.57
N ARG A 63 2.07 26.85 -10.05
CA ARG A 63 2.96 27.67 -10.89
C ARG A 63 3.93 26.80 -11.68
N GLN A 64 4.59 25.86 -11.02
CA GLN A 64 5.50 24.92 -11.68
C GLN A 64 4.77 24.11 -12.75
N GLN A 65 3.58 23.59 -12.44
CA GLN A 65 2.76 22.85 -13.40
C GLN A 65 2.43 23.70 -14.63
N ALA A 66 1.99 24.95 -14.43
CA ALA A 66 1.69 25.86 -15.53
C ALA A 66 2.93 26.19 -16.38
N GLU A 67 4.11 26.32 -15.77
CA GLU A 67 5.38 26.51 -16.48
C GLU A 67 5.74 25.29 -17.35
N TYR A 68 5.57 24.07 -16.82
CA TYR A 68 5.79 22.84 -17.58
C TYR A 68 4.82 22.70 -18.75
N GLU A 69 3.54 22.98 -18.54
CA GLU A 69 2.52 22.92 -19.60
C GLU A 69 2.81 23.95 -20.70
N LEU A 70 3.16 25.18 -20.33
CA LEU A 70 3.54 26.23 -21.29
C LEU A 70 4.76 25.83 -22.11
N GLN A 71 5.77 25.23 -21.47
CA GLN A 71 6.98 24.77 -22.17
C GLN A 71 6.65 23.65 -23.17
N ALA A 72 5.84 22.67 -22.77
CA ALA A 72 5.41 21.59 -23.66
C ALA A 72 4.61 22.10 -24.86
N GLU A 73 3.72 23.08 -24.65
CA GLU A 73 2.98 23.72 -25.74
C GLU A 73 3.90 24.47 -26.70
N TYR A 74 4.91 25.18 -26.17
CA TYR A 74 5.89 25.89 -26.97
C TYR A 74 6.71 24.94 -27.85
N GLU A 75 7.22 23.86 -27.27
CA GLU A 75 7.97 22.82 -27.99
C GLU A 75 7.11 22.23 -29.13
N LEU A 76 5.85 21.91 -28.87
CA LEU A 76 4.93 21.40 -29.88
C LEU A 76 4.66 22.43 -31.00
N GLN A 77 4.55 23.71 -30.66
CA GLN A 77 4.40 24.76 -31.68
C GLN A 77 5.64 24.91 -32.55
N GLN A 78 6.84 24.80 -31.96
CA GLN A 78 8.08 24.82 -32.73
C GLN A 78 8.17 23.63 -33.68
N GLU A 79 7.86 22.41 -33.23
CA GLU A 79 7.83 21.22 -34.08
C GLU A 79 6.88 21.39 -35.27
N ARG A 80 5.68 21.93 -35.04
CA ARG A 80 4.71 22.22 -36.11
C ARG A 80 5.24 23.23 -37.12
N GLN A 81 5.93 24.27 -36.65
CA GLN A 81 6.53 25.27 -37.54
C GLN A 81 7.65 24.65 -38.38
N LEU A 82 8.49 23.80 -37.78
CA LEU A 82 9.52 23.06 -38.49
C LEU A 82 8.89 22.14 -39.55
N ALA A 83 7.93 21.30 -39.18
CA ALA A 83 7.25 20.42 -40.11
C ALA A 83 6.61 21.18 -41.29
N ALA A 84 6.01 22.34 -41.02
CA ALA A 84 5.47 23.21 -42.06
C ALA A 84 6.57 23.74 -43.01
N ALA A 85 7.72 24.16 -42.47
CA ALA A 85 8.85 24.61 -43.28
C ALA A 85 9.39 23.49 -44.19
N TYR A 86 9.55 22.28 -43.67
CA TYR A 86 9.94 21.10 -44.47
C TYR A 86 8.95 20.80 -45.58
N ALA A 87 7.64 20.81 -45.27
CA ALA A 87 6.59 20.60 -46.26
C ALA A 87 6.62 21.65 -47.39
N THR A 88 6.95 22.92 -47.08
CA THR A 88 7.11 23.95 -48.13
C THR A 88 8.30 23.70 -49.05
N LEU A 89 9.34 23.01 -48.57
CA LEU A 89 10.50 22.60 -49.36
C LEU A 89 10.24 21.29 -50.13
N GLY A 90 9.09 20.64 -49.92
CA GLY A 90 8.77 19.34 -50.47
C GLY A 90 9.59 18.20 -49.86
N ILE A 91 10.17 18.42 -48.67
CA ILE A 91 10.95 17.43 -47.94
C ILE A 91 10.05 16.81 -46.88
N ASP A 92 10.07 15.48 -46.77
CA ASP A 92 9.36 14.78 -45.70
C ASP A 92 10.01 15.11 -44.34
N TYR A 93 9.18 15.48 -43.37
CA TYR A 93 9.66 15.83 -42.04
C TYR A 93 10.02 14.56 -41.25
N PRO A 94 11.27 14.40 -40.79
CA PRO A 94 11.74 13.16 -40.16
C PRO A 94 11.31 13.07 -38.68
N TYR A 95 10.01 13.12 -38.41
CA TYR A 95 9.49 13.01 -37.06
C TYR A 95 9.64 11.58 -36.53
N THR A 96 10.26 11.45 -35.36
CA THR A 96 10.46 10.17 -34.67
C THR A 96 9.90 10.31 -33.25
N PHE A 97 9.05 9.37 -32.83
CA PHE A 97 8.51 9.31 -31.47
C PHE A 97 9.33 8.35 -30.61
N PRO A 98 9.36 8.50 -29.27
CA PRO A 98 10.03 7.52 -28.41
C PRO A 98 9.40 6.14 -28.63
N ASP A 99 10.23 5.15 -28.98
CA ASP A 99 9.88 3.79 -29.43
C ASP A 99 9.44 3.63 -30.90
N ALA A 100 9.72 4.62 -31.75
CA ALA A 100 9.51 4.45 -33.18
C ALA A 100 10.40 3.32 -33.74
N PRO A 101 9.87 2.47 -34.63
CA PRO A 101 10.63 1.36 -35.23
C PRO A 101 11.65 1.83 -36.28
N PHE A 102 11.71 3.13 -36.55
CA PHE A 102 12.60 3.79 -37.50
C PHE A 102 13.33 4.94 -36.78
N SER A 103 14.59 5.15 -37.13
CA SER A 103 15.44 6.22 -36.62
C SER A 103 15.40 7.44 -37.55
N ALA A 104 15.78 8.62 -37.06
CA ALA A 104 15.85 9.83 -37.89
C ALA A 104 16.84 9.67 -39.08
N GLU A 105 17.88 8.84 -38.92
CA GLU A 105 18.88 8.52 -39.93
C GLU A 105 18.28 7.75 -41.13
N ASP A 106 17.20 7.00 -40.91
CA ASP A 106 16.53 6.22 -41.98
C ASP A 106 15.81 7.11 -43.01
N PHE A 107 15.60 8.39 -42.69
CA PHE A 107 14.97 9.37 -43.58
C PHE A 107 15.95 10.40 -44.15
N GLU A 108 17.26 10.26 -43.87
CA GLU A 108 18.25 11.10 -44.53
C GLU A 108 18.38 10.73 -46.01
N THR A 109 17.88 11.59 -46.90
CA THR A 109 18.09 11.45 -48.33
C THR A 109 19.55 11.74 -48.66
N HIS A 110 20.34 10.70 -48.98
CA HIS A 110 21.68 10.88 -49.57
C HIS A 110 21.54 11.56 -50.94
N VAL A 111 21.91 12.84 -51.00
CA VAL A 111 22.04 13.64 -52.24
C VAL A 111 23.43 13.45 -52.82
#